data_AF-A0A7Z9ICL3-F1
#
_entry.id   AF-A0A7Z9ICL3-F1
#
_cell.length_a   1.000
_cell.length_b   1.000
_cell.length_c   1.000
_cell.angle_alpha   90.00
_cell.angle_beta   90.00
_cell.angle_gamma   90.00
#
_symmetry.space_group_name_H-M   'P 1'
#
loop_
_entity.id
_entity.type
_entity.pdbx_description
1 polymer ?
#
loop_
_entity_poly.entity_id
_entity_poly.type
_entity_poly.pdbx_seq_one_letter_code
_entity_poly.pdbx_strand_id
1 'polypeptide(L)'
;MIANRKNIWLSALAVLFIATTVVGLEVVEDQARGKKALAALQDYVGTWKGAGQVRRGSTQGAWLEESEWVWQFDKQGAAIVQKSAKGKFVTQLELRAAEKQGTFVATATTPQGIALQFAGKLDDSGRLVLVNKDPQNQVVGRISIRIVAAGKRMVVMYEKLITGTLYTRLGELGSTRKGSMFGGGATMIECIVSGGKGTIQVMYNGKTYYVCCSGCRDYFNDNAAEVVAAAAAD
;
A
#
# COMPACT_ATOMS: atom_id res chain seq x y z
N MET A 1 -42.57 -36.60 -8.62
CA MET A 1 -42.26 -35.96 -7.33
C MET A 1 -40.82 -35.46 -7.38
N ILE A 2 -40.64 -34.22 -6.95
CA ILE A 2 -39.41 -33.40 -7.02
C ILE A 2 -38.59 -33.61 -5.73
N ALA A 3 -37.30 -33.27 -5.81
CA ALA A 3 -36.31 -33.05 -4.73
C ALA A 3 -35.45 -34.28 -4.37
N ASN A 4 -34.15 -34.18 -4.06
CA ASN A 4 -33.32 -33.03 -3.74
C ASN A 4 -31.85 -33.49 -3.85
N ARG A 5 -31.04 -32.90 -4.74
CA ARG A 5 -29.56 -33.00 -4.65
C ARG A 5 -29.03 -31.61 -4.32
N LYS A 6 -28.59 -31.46 -3.07
CA LYS A 6 -27.96 -30.23 -2.56
C LYS A 6 -26.60 -30.07 -3.24
N ASN A 7 -26.49 -29.12 -4.15
CA ASN A 7 -25.23 -28.65 -4.70
C ASN A 7 -24.55 -27.73 -3.67
N ILE A 8 -23.52 -28.23 -3.01
CA ILE A 8 -22.62 -27.40 -2.19
C ILE A 8 -21.60 -26.78 -3.16
N TRP A 9 -21.79 -25.50 -3.47
CA TRP A 9 -20.82 -24.67 -4.17
C TRP A 9 -19.72 -24.28 -3.16
N LEU A 10 -18.61 -25.01 -3.17
CA LEU A 10 -17.36 -24.55 -2.57
C LEU A 10 -16.64 -23.68 -3.61
N SER A 11 -16.88 -22.38 -3.55
CA SER A 11 -16.05 -21.38 -4.21
C SER A 11 -14.69 -21.31 -3.51
N ALA A 12 -13.80 -22.26 -3.82
CA ALA A 12 -12.39 -22.14 -3.47
C ALA A 12 -11.74 -21.15 -4.46
N LEU A 13 -11.80 -19.85 -4.12
CA LEU A 13 -10.98 -18.85 -4.79
C LEU A 13 -9.54 -19.08 -4.34
N ALA A 14 -8.82 -19.96 -5.04
CA ALA A 14 -7.39 -20.14 -4.89
C ALA A 14 -6.71 -18.84 -5.32
N VAL A 15 -6.37 -17.99 -4.34
CA VAL A 15 -5.43 -16.89 -4.55
C VAL A 15 -4.08 -17.52 -4.81
N LEU A 16 -3.74 -17.68 -6.09
CA LEU A 16 -2.42 -18.11 -6.52
C LEU A 16 -1.44 -17.01 -6.10
N PHE A 17 -0.72 -17.23 -4.99
CA PHE A 17 0.43 -16.44 -4.60
C PHE A 17 1.53 -16.67 -5.64
N ILE A 18 1.58 -15.82 -6.66
CA ILE A 18 2.75 -15.73 -7.53
C ILE A 18 3.89 -15.21 -6.65
N ALA A 19 4.91 -16.02 -6.43
CA ALA A 19 6.16 -15.58 -5.83
C ALA A 19 6.74 -14.47 -6.72
N THR A 20 6.54 -13.22 -6.32
CA THR A 20 6.94 -12.01 -7.03
C THR A 20 8.44 -11.79 -6.86
N THR A 21 9.25 -12.62 -7.50
CA THR A 21 10.64 -12.26 -7.78
C THR A 21 10.61 -11.10 -8.77
N VAL A 22 10.80 -9.88 -8.25
CA VAL A 22 10.95 -8.70 -9.10
C VAL A 22 12.33 -8.81 -9.75
N VAL A 23 12.44 -9.49 -10.91
CA VAL A 23 13.67 -9.78 -11.68
C VAL A 23 14.79 -8.76 -11.41
N GLY A 24 15.78 -9.13 -10.58
CA GLY A 24 17.00 -8.36 -10.34
C GLY A 24 17.10 -7.50 -9.06
N LEU A 25 16.10 -7.47 -8.18
CA LEU A 25 16.28 -6.94 -6.81
C LEU A 25 15.64 -7.87 -5.78
N GLU A 26 16.46 -8.37 -4.86
CA GLU A 26 16.03 -9.20 -3.73
C GLU A 26 15.31 -8.35 -2.68
N VAL A 27 14.21 -8.89 -2.14
CA VAL A 27 13.41 -8.26 -1.10
C VAL A 27 13.95 -8.63 0.28
N VAL A 28 13.76 -7.73 1.24
CA VAL A 28 14.06 -8.00 2.65
C VAL A 28 13.02 -8.97 3.21
N GLU A 29 13.37 -10.25 3.30
CA GLU A 29 12.47 -11.30 3.81
C GLU A 29 12.27 -11.25 5.33
N ASP A 30 13.24 -10.71 6.06
CA ASP A 30 13.12 -10.51 7.51
C ASP A 30 12.07 -9.43 7.82
N GLN A 31 11.01 -9.79 8.54
CA GLN A 31 9.89 -8.90 8.80
C GLN A 31 10.29 -7.65 9.61
N ALA A 32 11.20 -7.77 10.58
CA ALA A 32 11.62 -6.66 11.42
C ALA A 32 12.46 -5.64 10.62
N ARG A 33 13.45 -6.10 9.85
CA ARG A 33 14.22 -5.24 8.92
C ARG A 33 13.32 -4.65 7.85
N GLY A 34 12.42 -5.44 7.28
CA GLY A 34 11.47 -4.97 6.27
C GLY A 34 10.58 -3.85 6.80
N LYS A 35 10.00 -4.03 8.00
CA LYS A 35 9.20 -3.03 8.69
C LYS A 35 9.99 -1.74 8.93
N LYS A 36 11.22 -1.86 9.45
CA LYS A 36 12.12 -0.72 9.69
C LYS A 36 12.46 0.03 8.40
N ALA A 37 12.74 -0.68 7.31
CA ALA A 37 13.05 -0.09 6.02
C ALA A 37 11.84 0.60 5.37
N LEU A 38 10.62 0.08 5.60
CA LEU A 38 9.37 0.65 5.12
C LEU A 38 8.79 1.76 6.02
N ALA A 39 9.38 2.03 7.19
CA ALA A 39 8.88 3.01 8.15
C ALA A 39 8.69 4.41 7.55
N ALA A 40 9.55 4.82 6.62
CA ALA A 40 9.41 6.10 5.90
C ALA A 40 8.15 6.21 5.03
N LEU A 41 7.48 5.09 4.75
CA LEU A 41 6.23 5.01 3.98
C LEU A 41 5.01 4.77 4.88
N GLN A 42 5.18 4.71 6.21
CA GLN A 42 4.12 4.42 7.17
C GLN A 42 2.92 5.37 7.03
N ASP A 43 3.17 6.63 6.68
CA ASP A 43 2.11 7.61 6.48
C ASP A 43 1.20 7.28 5.29
N TYR A 44 1.52 6.29 4.47
CA TYR A 44 0.61 5.85 3.41
C TYR A 44 -0.53 5.00 3.96
N VAL A 45 -0.31 4.29 5.07
CA VAL A 45 -1.27 3.37 5.68
C VAL A 45 -2.54 4.10 6.11
N GLY A 46 -3.70 3.56 5.73
CA GLY A 46 -5.03 4.12 5.97
C GLY A 46 -5.91 4.13 4.71
N THR A 47 -7.13 4.64 4.87
CA THR A 47 -8.08 4.78 3.77
C THR A 47 -8.01 6.18 3.16
N TRP A 48 -7.99 6.25 1.84
CA TRP A 48 -7.90 7.49 1.07
C TRP A 48 -9.01 7.55 0.05
N LYS A 49 -9.72 8.67 -0.03
CA LYS A 49 -10.78 8.90 -1.01
C LYS A 49 -10.52 10.17 -1.80
N GLY A 50 -10.65 10.09 -3.11
CA GLY A 50 -10.22 11.17 -3.99
C GLY A 50 -10.82 11.14 -5.38
N ALA A 51 -10.37 12.10 -6.17
CA ALA A 51 -10.67 12.20 -7.58
C ALA A 51 -9.37 12.25 -8.38
N GLY A 52 -9.34 11.49 -9.46
CA GLY A 52 -8.27 11.52 -10.42
C GLY A 52 -8.60 12.39 -11.63
N GLN A 53 -7.59 13.01 -12.20
CA GLN A 53 -7.68 13.84 -13.39
C GLN A 53 -6.63 13.41 -14.41
N VAL A 54 -7.05 13.15 -15.66
CA VAL A 54 -6.13 12.90 -16.78
C VAL A 54 -5.38 14.20 -17.12
N ARG A 55 -6.10 15.31 -17.17
CA ARG A 55 -5.57 16.66 -17.35
C ARG A 55 -5.84 17.51 -16.11
N ARG A 56 -4.80 18.10 -15.52
CA ARG A 56 -4.92 18.95 -14.33
C ARG A 56 -5.95 20.06 -14.57
N GLY A 57 -6.88 20.23 -13.64
CA GLY A 57 -7.90 21.27 -13.71
C GLY A 57 -9.05 20.98 -14.70
N SER A 58 -9.10 19.78 -15.29
CA SER A 58 -10.21 19.36 -16.14
C SER A 58 -10.97 18.18 -15.51
N THR A 59 -12.29 18.19 -15.64
CA THR A 59 -13.16 17.07 -15.27
C THR A 59 -13.30 16.04 -16.40
N GLN A 60 -12.83 16.36 -17.60
CA GLN A 60 -12.88 15.45 -18.73
C GLN A 60 -12.00 14.22 -18.48
N GLY A 61 -12.61 13.04 -18.47
CA GLY A 61 -11.94 11.79 -18.16
C GLY A 61 -11.54 11.63 -16.68
N ALA A 62 -12.04 12.50 -15.80
CA ALA A 62 -11.85 12.36 -14.36
C ALA A 62 -12.52 11.08 -13.83
N TRP A 63 -12.02 10.58 -12.71
CA TRP A 63 -12.57 9.40 -12.04
C TRP A 63 -12.57 9.59 -10.53
N LEU A 64 -13.38 8.81 -9.83
CA LEU A 64 -13.35 8.72 -8.38
C LEU A 64 -12.62 7.46 -7.97
N GLU A 65 -11.84 7.55 -6.89
CA GLU A 65 -11.09 6.43 -6.38
C GLU A 65 -11.09 6.41 -4.85
N GLU A 66 -11.29 5.24 -4.28
CA GLU A 66 -11.06 4.97 -2.86
C GLU A 66 -10.04 3.84 -2.77
N SER A 67 -8.99 4.05 -1.98
CA SER A 67 -7.92 3.09 -1.80
C SER A 67 -7.64 2.85 -0.32
N GLU A 68 -7.47 1.60 0.05
CA GLU A 68 -7.03 1.18 1.38
C GLU A 68 -5.56 0.77 1.32
N TRP A 69 -4.76 1.28 2.24
CA TRP A 69 -3.35 0.96 2.39
C TRP A 69 -3.14 0.29 3.74
N VAL A 70 -2.57 -0.91 3.74
CA VAL A 70 -2.38 -1.72 4.95
C VAL A 70 -0.97 -2.27 5.02
N TRP A 71 -0.50 -2.54 6.23
CA TRP A 71 0.63 -3.44 6.40
C TRP A 71 0.21 -4.86 6.06
N GLN A 72 1.11 -5.63 5.46
CA GLN A 72 0.99 -7.07 5.28
C GLN A 72 2.30 -7.71 5.71
N PHE A 73 2.21 -8.79 6.48
CA PHE A 73 3.35 -9.57 6.94
C PHE A 73 3.17 -11.00 6.47
N ASP A 74 4.14 -11.51 5.74
CA ASP A 74 4.11 -12.87 5.21
C ASP A 74 5.53 -13.46 5.15
N LYS A 75 5.68 -14.60 4.47
CA LYS A 75 6.96 -15.29 4.33
C LYS A 75 7.99 -14.51 3.50
N GLN A 76 7.56 -13.51 2.73
CA GLN A 76 8.46 -12.63 1.97
C GLN A 76 8.78 -11.35 2.76
N GLY A 77 8.49 -11.32 4.06
CA GLY A 77 8.76 -10.20 4.94
C GLY A 77 7.58 -9.23 5.11
N ALA A 78 7.91 -7.97 5.37
CA ALA A 78 6.94 -6.91 5.54
C ALA A 78 6.65 -6.20 4.21
N ALA A 79 5.39 -5.86 3.98
CA ALA A 79 4.93 -5.09 2.84
C ALA A 79 3.92 -4.02 3.24
N ILE A 80 3.80 -2.97 2.42
CA ILE A 80 2.64 -2.06 2.43
C ILE A 80 1.84 -2.34 1.16
N VAL A 81 0.58 -2.74 1.33
CA VAL A 81 -0.30 -3.11 0.24
C VAL A 81 -1.43 -2.10 0.11
N GLN A 82 -1.53 -1.49 -1.06
CA GLN A 82 -2.65 -0.68 -1.48
C GLN A 82 -3.64 -1.54 -2.27
N LYS A 83 -4.95 -1.35 -2.02
CA LYS A 83 -6.03 -1.92 -2.83
C LYS A 83 -7.05 -0.85 -3.18
N SER A 84 -7.48 -0.84 -4.44
CA SER A 84 -8.46 0.08 -5.01
C SER A 84 -9.32 -0.66 -6.03
N ALA A 85 -10.52 -1.06 -5.63
CA ALA A 85 -11.41 -1.88 -6.46
C ALA A 85 -11.79 -1.21 -7.79
N LYS A 86 -11.72 0.13 -7.87
CA LYS A 86 -12.05 0.93 -9.06
C LYS A 86 -10.86 1.75 -9.54
N GLY A 87 -9.64 1.34 -9.21
CA GLY A 87 -8.43 2.03 -9.63
C GLY A 87 -8.33 2.12 -11.15
N LYS A 88 -8.03 3.32 -11.69
CA LYS A 88 -8.03 3.53 -13.15
C LYS A 88 -6.82 2.91 -13.85
N PHE A 89 -5.66 2.94 -13.21
CA PHE A 89 -4.39 2.46 -13.75
C PHE A 89 -3.83 1.26 -12.98
N VAL A 90 -4.05 1.25 -11.67
CA VAL A 90 -3.58 0.22 -10.73
C VAL A 90 -4.70 -0.06 -9.73
N THR A 91 -5.06 -1.34 -9.57
CA THR A 91 -6.06 -1.81 -8.60
C THR A 91 -5.42 -2.35 -7.32
N GLN A 92 -4.14 -2.72 -7.37
CA GLN A 92 -3.35 -3.12 -6.21
C GLN A 92 -1.89 -2.70 -6.40
N LEU A 93 -1.25 -2.19 -5.36
CA LEU A 93 0.19 -1.94 -5.31
C LEU A 93 0.78 -2.54 -4.04
N GLU A 94 1.67 -3.51 -4.18
CA GLU A 94 2.43 -4.09 -3.07
C GLU A 94 3.84 -3.51 -3.06
N LEU A 95 4.23 -2.85 -1.96
CA LEU A 95 5.54 -2.25 -1.74
C LEU A 95 6.35 -3.06 -0.75
N ARG A 96 7.58 -3.41 -1.12
CA ARG A 96 8.57 -4.06 -0.24
C ARG A 96 9.90 -3.32 -0.27
N ALA A 97 10.64 -3.42 0.82
CA ALA A 97 12.03 -2.99 0.85
C ALA A 97 12.91 -3.97 0.07
N ALA A 98 13.85 -3.46 -0.71
CA ALA A 98 14.92 -4.26 -1.29
C ALA A 98 16.11 -4.37 -0.32
N GLU A 99 16.94 -5.39 -0.46
CA GLU A 99 18.19 -5.53 0.32
C GLU A 99 19.12 -4.31 0.16
N LYS A 100 19.05 -3.65 -1.00
CA LYS A 100 19.71 -2.36 -1.20
C LYS A 100 19.00 -1.28 -0.40
N GLN A 101 19.68 -0.77 0.64
CA GLN A 101 19.19 0.28 1.52
C GLN A 101 18.57 1.47 0.74
N GLY A 102 17.41 1.93 1.20
CA GLY A 102 16.67 3.05 0.62
C GLY A 102 16.00 2.75 -0.73
N THR A 103 16.08 1.51 -1.21
CA THR A 103 15.43 1.06 -2.44
C THR A 103 14.18 0.26 -2.12
N PHE A 104 13.11 0.50 -2.87
CA PHE A 104 11.85 -0.22 -2.79
C PHE A 104 11.59 -0.93 -4.10
N VAL A 105 10.98 -2.11 -4.03
CA VAL A 105 10.39 -2.78 -5.19
C VAL A 105 8.87 -2.76 -5.03
N ALA A 106 8.17 -2.74 -6.16
CA ALA A 106 6.73 -2.80 -6.15
C ALA A 106 6.18 -3.74 -7.22
N THR A 107 5.15 -4.49 -6.86
CA THR A 107 4.29 -5.16 -7.83
C THR A 107 2.97 -4.41 -7.90
N ALA A 108 2.61 -3.90 -9.09
CA ALA A 108 1.32 -3.26 -9.33
C ALA A 108 0.44 -4.16 -10.20
N THR A 109 -0.83 -4.33 -9.83
CA THR A 109 -1.82 -5.03 -10.65
C THR A 109 -2.68 -4.01 -11.37
N THR A 110 -2.80 -4.13 -12.69
CA THR A 110 -3.68 -3.28 -13.51
C THR A 110 -5.15 -3.73 -13.40
N PRO A 111 -6.13 -2.93 -13.86
CA PRO A 111 -7.53 -3.36 -13.92
C PRO A 111 -7.76 -4.61 -14.77
N GLN A 112 -6.86 -4.89 -15.72
CA GLN A 112 -6.87 -6.09 -16.57
C GLN A 112 -6.23 -7.31 -15.90
N GLY A 113 -5.76 -7.18 -14.65
CA GLY A 113 -5.09 -8.26 -13.92
C GLY A 113 -3.61 -8.45 -14.29
N ILE A 114 -3.05 -7.59 -15.16
CA ILE A 114 -1.63 -7.65 -15.54
C ILE A 114 -0.78 -7.15 -14.36
N ALA A 115 0.22 -7.96 -13.98
CA ALA A 115 1.22 -7.59 -12.99
C ALA A 115 2.36 -6.80 -13.65
N LEU A 116 2.70 -5.65 -13.07
CA LEU A 116 3.77 -4.76 -13.49
C LEU A 116 4.80 -4.65 -12.37
N GLN A 117 6.08 -4.71 -12.73
CA GLN A 117 7.19 -4.70 -11.78
C GLN A 117 7.88 -3.34 -11.77
N PHE A 118 8.09 -2.78 -10.59
CA PHE A 118 8.73 -1.48 -10.39
C PHE A 118 9.88 -1.56 -9.41
N ALA A 119 10.82 -0.62 -9.53
CA ALA A 119 11.82 -0.32 -8.53
C ALA A 119 11.91 1.19 -8.33
N GLY A 120 12.27 1.64 -7.13
CA GLY A 120 12.28 3.06 -6.83
C GLY A 120 12.89 3.43 -5.50
N LYS A 121 12.86 4.72 -5.20
CA LYS A 121 13.37 5.32 -3.96
C LYS A 121 12.58 6.57 -3.62
N LEU A 122 12.75 7.05 -2.38
CA LEU A 122 12.35 8.40 -2.02
C LEU A 122 13.32 9.39 -2.68
N ASP A 123 12.80 10.48 -3.25
CA ASP A 123 13.59 11.64 -3.63
C ASP A 123 13.81 12.57 -2.44
N ASP A 124 14.61 13.62 -2.63
CA ASP A 124 14.98 14.58 -1.58
C ASP A 124 13.77 15.32 -0.99
N SER A 125 12.62 15.31 -1.68
CA SER A 125 11.35 15.88 -1.21
C SER A 125 10.48 14.90 -0.44
N GLY A 126 10.94 13.66 -0.24
CA GLY A 126 10.17 12.58 0.39
C GLY A 126 9.09 11.98 -0.52
N ARG A 127 9.16 12.23 -1.84
CA ARG A 127 8.25 11.60 -2.80
C ARG A 127 8.83 10.25 -3.24
N LEU A 128 8.04 9.20 -3.12
CA LEU A 128 8.39 7.88 -3.64
C LEU A 128 8.24 7.89 -5.15
N VAL A 129 9.32 7.57 -5.88
CA VAL A 129 9.32 7.47 -7.34
C VAL A 129 9.65 6.04 -7.74
N LEU A 130 8.68 5.35 -8.33
CA LEU A 130 8.74 3.97 -8.80
C LEU A 130 8.79 3.96 -10.33
N VAL A 131 9.83 3.38 -10.91
CA VAL A 131 9.99 3.23 -12.37
C VAL A 131 9.72 1.79 -12.75
N ASN A 132 8.89 1.59 -13.77
CA ASN A 132 8.57 0.27 -14.30
C ASN A 132 9.86 -0.35 -14.86
N LYS A 133 10.08 -1.65 -14.64
CA LYS A 133 11.24 -2.38 -15.18
C LYS A 133 11.19 -2.53 -16.70
N ASP A 134 10.00 -2.43 -17.29
CA ASP A 134 9.81 -2.43 -18.74
C ASP A 134 8.95 -1.23 -19.19
N PRO A 135 9.43 0.00 -19.02
CA PRO A 135 8.61 1.18 -19.21
C PRO A 135 8.31 1.49 -20.68
N GLN A 136 9.06 0.89 -21.62
CA GLN A 136 8.87 1.08 -23.06
C GLN A 136 7.68 0.29 -23.60
N ASN A 137 7.41 -0.89 -23.04
CA ASN A 137 6.33 -1.77 -23.48
C ASN A 137 5.07 -1.65 -22.63
N GLN A 138 5.08 -0.84 -21.57
CA GLN A 138 3.99 -0.73 -20.61
C GLN A 138 3.36 0.66 -20.64
N VAL A 139 2.04 0.72 -20.47
CA VAL A 139 1.32 2.00 -20.42
C VAL A 139 1.79 2.83 -19.23
N VAL A 140 1.83 2.24 -18.04
CA VAL A 140 2.33 2.88 -16.82
C VAL A 140 3.84 2.66 -16.72
N GLY A 141 4.61 3.68 -17.08
CA GLY A 141 6.07 3.67 -17.01
C GLY A 141 6.62 4.16 -15.67
N ARG A 142 5.89 5.03 -14.96
CA ARG A 142 6.31 5.57 -13.66
C ARG A 142 5.11 5.88 -12.76
N ILE A 143 5.27 5.59 -11.47
CA ILE A 143 4.32 5.93 -10.41
C ILE A 143 5.06 6.81 -9.41
N SER A 144 4.52 7.99 -9.09
CA SER A 144 5.06 8.85 -8.04
C SER A 144 4.02 9.08 -6.95
N ILE A 145 4.41 8.91 -5.68
CA ILE A 145 3.51 9.02 -4.52
C ILE A 145 4.09 9.99 -3.51
N ARG A 146 3.27 10.91 -3.03
CA ARG A 146 3.66 11.81 -1.93
C ARG A 146 2.48 12.11 -1.02
N ILE A 147 2.81 12.42 0.23
CA ILE A 147 1.89 12.95 1.23
C ILE A 147 2.12 14.45 1.35
N VAL A 148 1.04 15.22 1.39
CA VAL A 148 1.04 16.67 1.53
C VAL A 148 0.00 17.11 2.55
N ALA A 149 -0.04 18.41 2.85
CA ALA A 149 -0.98 18.99 3.81
C ALA A 149 -0.92 18.30 5.19
N ALA A 150 0.29 18.13 5.73
CA ALA A 150 0.56 17.51 7.03
C ALA A 150 -0.15 16.15 7.22
N GLY A 151 0.05 15.22 6.29
CA GLY A 151 -0.51 13.86 6.41
C GLY A 151 -1.95 13.68 5.93
N LYS A 152 -2.63 14.77 5.51
CA LYS A 152 -4.08 14.76 5.20
C LYS A 152 -4.40 14.50 3.74
N ARG A 153 -3.44 14.70 2.83
CA ARG A 153 -3.64 14.43 1.40
C ARG A 153 -2.53 13.57 0.81
N MET A 154 -2.93 12.61 -0.01
CA MET A 154 -2.05 11.79 -0.83
C MET A 154 -2.22 12.20 -2.28
N VAL A 155 -1.10 12.33 -3.00
CA VAL A 155 -1.10 12.52 -4.45
C VAL A 155 -0.35 11.37 -5.09
N VAL A 156 -1.03 10.66 -5.98
CA VAL A 156 -0.46 9.59 -6.82
C VAL A 156 -0.47 10.07 -8.26
N MET A 157 0.70 10.10 -8.90
CA MET A 157 0.85 10.46 -10.30
C MET A 157 1.27 9.25 -11.12
N TYR A 158 0.55 9.02 -12.23
CA TYR A 158 0.84 7.97 -13.20
C TYR A 158 1.36 8.61 -14.48
N GLU A 159 2.45 8.06 -15.01
CA GLU A 159 3.12 8.59 -16.18
C GLU A 159 3.49 7.48 -17.16
N LYS A 160 3.48 7.82 -18.45
CA LYS A 160 3.93 6.95 -19.54
C LYS A 160 5.29 7.45 -20.05
N LEU A 161 6.18 6.52 -20.36
CA LEU A 161 7.42 6.86 -21.04
C LEU A 161 7.14 7.12 -22.52
N ILE A 162 7.66 8.23 -23.05
CA ILE A 162 7.51 8.61 -24.46
C ILE A 162 8.78 8.27 -25.24
N THR A 163 9.94 8.67 -24.73
CA THR A 163 11.24 8.38 -25.34
C THR A 163 12.35 8.65 -24.33
N GLY A 164 13.43 7.87 -24.37
CA GLY A 164 14.58 8.04 -23.48
C GLY A 164 14.18 8.14 -22.00
N THR A 165 14.28 9.33 -21.44
CA THR A 165 13.90 9.67 -20.05
C THR A 165 12.67 10.59 -19.96
N LEU A 166 12.03 10.92 -21.07
CA LEU A 166 10.87 11.80 -21.15
C LEU A 166 9.58 11.05 -20.81
N TYR A 167 8.94 11.47 -19.72
CA TYR A 167 7.64 10.95 -19.29
C TYR A 167 6.53 11.98 -19.55
N THR A 168 5.36 11.50 -19.93
CA THR A 168 4.13 12.30 -19.99
C THR A 168 3.11 11.82 -18.96
N ARG A 169 2.25 12.72 -18.49
CA ARG A 169 1.20 12.41 -17.53
C ARG A 169 0.10 11.55 -18.18
N LEU A 170 -0.24 10.45 -17.52
CA LEU A 170 -1.48 9.71 -17.77
C LEU A 170 -2.62 10.20 -16.88
N GLY A 171 -2.31 10.52 -15.62
CA GLY A 171 -3.27 11.11 -14.70
C GLY A 171 -2.67 11.33 -13.31
N GLU A 172 -3.37 12.13 -12.51
CA GLU A 172 -3.03 12.41 -11.11
C GLU A 172 -4.26 12.16 -10.26
N LEU A 173 -4.12 11.31 -9.24
CA LEU A 173 -5.11 11.07 -8.19
C LEU A 173 -4.76 11.91 -6.98
N GLY A 174 -5.65 12.84 -6.62
CA GLY A 174 -5.59 13.57 -5.37
C GLY A 174 -6.63 13.03 -4.39
N SER A 175 -6.17 12.48 -3.27
CA SER A 175 -7.01 11.84 -2.27
C SER A 175 -6.84 12.48 -0.89
N THR A 176 -7.93 12.51 -0.12
CA THR A 176 -7.94 12.93 1.28
C THR A 176 -8.08 11.72 2.18
N ARG A 177 -7.38 11.73 3.31
CA ARG A 177 -7.44 10.64 4.28
C ARG A 177 -8.84 10.58 4.89
N LYS A 178 -9.46 9.41 4.89
CA LYS A 178 -10.74 9.19 5.58
C LYS A 178 -10.52 9.37 7.08
N GLY A 179 -11.38 10.14 7.74
CA GLY A 179 -11.24 10.45 9.16
C GLY A 179 -10.21 11.55 9.50
N SER A 180 -9.57 12.20 8.51
CA SER A 180 -8.81 13.43 8.81
C SER A 180 -9.79 14.57 9.10
N MET A 181 -10.03 14.87 10.37
CA MET A 181 -10.65 16.13 10.76
C MET A 181 -9.68 17.26 10.38
N PHE A 182 -10.05 18.09 9.41
CA PHE A 182 -9.34 19.35 9.19
C PHE A 182 -9.59 20.25 10.41
N GLY A 183 -8.66 20.29 11.36
CA GLY A 183 -8.68 21.23 12.49
C GLY A 183 -8.72 20.63 13.91
N GLY A 184 -8.82 19.31 14.08
CA GLY A 184 -8.83 18.68 15.40
C GLY A 184 -7.46 18.12 15.81
N GLY A 185 -6.91 18.61 16.91
CA GLY A 185 -5.78 17.97 17.60
C GLY A 185 -6.23 16.65 18.23
N ALA A 186 -6.05 15.54 17.52
CA ALA A 186 -6.30 14.22 18.07
C ALA A 186 -5.01 13.74 18.76
N THR A 187 -5.09 13.42 20.05
CA THR A 187 -4.05 12.67 20.76
C THR A 187 -3.74 11.40 19.97
N MET A 188 -2.50 11.29 19.51
CA MET A 188 -2.06 10.17 18.68
C MET A 188 -1.71 9.01 19.61
N ILE A 189 -2.56 7.98 19.65
CA ILE A 189 -2.19 6.71 20.27
C ILE A 189 -1.33 5.96 19.27
N GLU A 190 -0.20 5.43 19.69
CA GLU A 190 0.73 4.71 18.82
C GLU A 190 0.25 3.28 18.54
N CYS A 191 0.49 2.81 17.31
CA CYS A 191 0.26 1.44 16.91
C CYS A 191 1.39 0.55 17.45
N ILE A 192 1.05 -0.39 18.33
CA ILE A 192 2.04 -1.27 18.97
C ILE A 192 2.84 -2.14 17.98
N VAL A 193 2.31 -2.38 16.77
CA VAL A 193 2.98 -3.21 15.76
C VAL A 193 3.95 -2.40 14.91
N SER A 194 3.53 -1.22 14.43
CA SER A 194 4.25 -0.47 13.40
C SER A 194 4.85 0.86 13.88
N GLY A 195 4.35 1.42 14.99
CA GLY A 195 4.62 2.82 15.37
C GLY A 195 3.71 3.84 14.65
N GLY A 196 2.75 3.36 13.85
CA GLY A 196 1.74 4.18 13.16
C GLY A 196 0.70 4.83 14.06
N LYS A 197 -0.23 5.58 13.46
CA LYS A 197 -1.39 6.11 14.19
C LYS A 197 -2.35 4.96 14.55
N GLY A 198 -2.38 4.56 15.82
CA GLY A 198 -3.33 3.62 16.39
C GLY A 198 -4.76 4.16 16.30
N THR A 199 -5.65 3.41 15.68
CA THR A 199 -7.08 3.76 15.54
C THR A 199 -8.01 2.58 15.83
N ILE A 200 -7.46 1.37 15.90
CA ILE A 200 -8.20 0.13 16.16
C ILE A 200 -7.75 -0.39 17.52
N GLN A 201 -8.69 -0.63 18.42
CA GLN A 201 -8.41 -1.24 19.72
C GLN A 201 -8.16 -2.75 19.55
N VAL A 202 -7.15 -3.27 20.23
CA VAL A 202 -6.89 -4.70 20.39
C VAL A 202 -6.62 -5.00 21.86
N MET A 203 -6.79 -6.24 22.30
CA MET A 203 -6.63 -6.62 23.71
C MET A 203 -5.75 -7.85 23.84
N TYR A 204 -4.88 -7.83 24.86
CA TYR A 204 -4.09 -9.00 25.24
C TYR A 204 -3.86 -8.98 26.75
N ASN A 205 -4.11 -10.12 27.42
CA ASN A 205 -4.00 -10.28 28.88
C ASN A 205 -4.72 -9.18 29.68
N GLY A 206 -5.94 -8.83 29.28
CA GLY A 206 -6.76 -7.81 29.95
C GLY A 206 -6.27 -6.36 29.76
N LYS A 207 -5.15 -6.15 29.06
CA LYS A 207 -4.63 -4.82 28.70
C LYS A 207 -5.11 -4.43 27.30
N THR A 208 -5.41 -3.15 27.13
CA THR A 208 -5.81 -2.56 25.85
C THR A 208 -4.60 -1.98 25.13
N TYR A 209 -4.46 -2.32 23.85
CA TYR A 209 -3.48 -1.76 22.93
C TYR A 209 -4.18 -1.21 21.68
N TYR A 210 -3.43 -0.53 20.83
CA TYR A 210 -3.97 0.05 19.59
C TYR A 210 -3.11 -0.31 18.38
N VAL A 211 -3.76 -0.47 17.23
CA VAL A 211 -3.12 -0.75 15.95
C VAL A 211 -3.65 0.15 14.83
N CYS A 212 -2.86 0.37 13.78
CA CYS A 212 -3.15 1.39 12.75
C CYS A 212 -4.03 0.90 11.61
N CYS A 213 -4.08 -0.40 11.34
CA CYS A 213 -4.83 -0.98 10.23
C CYS A 213 -5.20 -2.44 10.51
N SER A 214 -6.05 -3.01 9.65
CA SER A 214 -6.45 -4.43 9.70
C SER A 214 -5.25 -5.37 9.71
N GLY A 215 -4.25 -5.15 8.85
CA GLY A 215 -3.07 -6.02 8.82
C GLY A 215 -2.25 -6.02 10.11
N CYS A 216 -2.14 -4.87 10.80
CA CYS A 216 -1.51 -4.85 12.13
C CYS A 216 -2.37 -5.52 13.21
N ARG A 217 -3.70 -5.45 13.11
CA ARG A 217 -4.60 -6.17 14.02
C ARG A 217 -4.43 -7.68 13.86
N ASP A 218 -4.43 -8.14 12.61
CA ASP A 218 -4.33 -9.57 12.31
C ASP A 218 -2.97 -10.09 12.77
N TYR A 219 -1.89 -9.36 12.48
CA TYR A 219 -0.55 -9.67 13.01
C TYR A 219 -0.48 -9.69 14.54
N PHE A 220 -1.11 -8.71 15.21
CA PHE A 220 -1.17 -8.66 16.68
C PHE A 220 -1.91 -9.86 17.25
N ASN A 221 -3.05 -10.24 16.67
CA ASN A 221 -3.84 -11.37 17.16
C ASN A 221 -3.05 -12.68 17.11
N ASP A 222 -2.22 -12.84 16.07
CA ASP A 222 -1.40 -14.04 15.88
C ASP A 222 -0.12 -14.02 16.74
N ASN A 223 0.42 -12.84 17.08
CA ASN A 223 1.75 -12.67 17.68
C ASN A 223 1.75 -11.77 18.94
N ALA A 224 0.62 -11.71 19.67
CA ALA A 224 0.41 -10.72 20.73
C ALA A 224 1.49 -10.73 21.83
N ALA A 225 1.94 -11.91 22.25
CA ALA A 225 2.96 -12.06 23.28
C ALA A 225 4.29 -11.44 22.86
N GLU A 226 4.73 -11.71 21.63
CA GLU A 226 5.98 -11.19 21.06
C GLU A 226 5.92 -9.68 20.87
N VAL A 227 4.82 -9.18 20.29
CA VAL A 227 4.61 -7.75 20.05
C VAL A 227 4.63 -6.95 21.35
N VAL A 228 3.94 -7.45 22.38
CA VAL A 228 3.90 -6.78 23.69
C VAL A 228 5.24 -6.85 24.41
N ALA A 229 5.98 -7.96 24.28
CA ALA A 229 7.31 -8.07 24.85
C ALA A 229 8.30 -7.09 24.19
N ALA A 230 8.27 -6.99 22.86
CA ALA A 230 9.10 -6.05 22.12
C ALA A 230 8.80 -4.59 22.51
N ALA A 231 7.51 -4.23 22.62
CA ALA A 231 7.10 -2.88 23.01
C ALA A 231 7.40 -2.53 24.48
N ALA A 232 7.65 -3.51 25.35
CA ALA A 232 8.04 -3.29 26.74
C ALA A 232 9.57 -3.17 26.94
N ALA A 233 10.35 -3.46 25.89
CA ALA A 233 11.80 -3.40 25.91
C ALA A 233 12.38 -2.07 25.39
N ASP A 234 11.54 -1.23 24.79
CA ASP A 234 11.82 0.16 24.37
C ASP A 234 11.46 1.15 25.50
#